data_AF-A0A0C2IUP0-F1
#
_entry.id   AF-A0A0C2IUP0-F1
#
_cell.length_a   1.000
_cell.length_b   1.000
_cell.length_c   1.000
_cell.angle_alpha   90.00
_cell.angle_beta   90.00
_cell.angle_gamma   90.00
#
_symmetry.space_group_name_H-M   'P 1'
#
loop_
_entity.id
_entity.type
_entity.pdbx_description
1 polymer ?
#
loop_
_entity_poly.entity_id
_entity_poly.type
_entity_poly.pdbx_seq_one_letter_code
_entity_poly.pdbx_strand_id
1 'polypeptide(L)'
;MSQSSSTTEIPEATLENDKVEIKNAKFERIKVYVFVGFLTVISQLILAGYGVVSVKFTKELKIDIPLFLFFRGIISAPVTLLLAAVFEKGLTIPRPPFKLELCYFGIIGFMVNQMVPFLYLYAVVYTSASYCAIFSQLIPIVTTIYFYMFRIETITSIRQRWAIVQLLGIIIGCAFATSIVVIHFKGFSKGKGAGSLIIGTVLAVVNNLIFPLQYVCQAKLFYRNPDSIFKSRPLTTQAYSVTCGFMIYLVLVIPYFCFKSHIFYDIQVKILIPVLYSSIILCPVSYGLMAYCTKKLSPMIVGASFSLNVVLSFVMLHLFANEQLKTEQYILFIFVVVGVFMVLFAPILKPPASKT
;
A
#
# COMPACT_ATOMS: atom_id res chain seq x y z
N MET A 1 -0.21 -70.65 -18.50
CA MET A 1 -0.58 -69.50 -17.64
C MET A 1 0.26 -68.31 -18.08
N SER A 2 -0.30 -67.42 -18.89
CA SER A 2 0.32 -66.17 -19.35
C SER A 2 -0.57 -65.03 -18.86
N GLN A 3 -0.04 -64.14 -18.02
CA GLN A 3 -0.71 -62.92 -17.59
C GLN A 3 -0.38 -61.81 -18.60
N SER A 4 -1.39 -61.30 -19.31
CA SER A 4 -1.26 -60.10 -20.14
C SER A 4 -1.44 -58.85 -19.29
N SER A 5 -0.42 -58.01 -19.27
CA SER A 5 -0.44 -56.61 -18.83
C SER A 5 -1.52 -55.82 -19.58
N SER A 6 -2.57 -55.37 -18.88
CA SER A 6 -3.53 -54.39 -19.42
C SER A 6 -2.95 -52.99 -19.22
N THR A 7 -2.43 -52.41 -20.29
CA THR A 7 -2.03 -50.99 -20.32
C THR A 7 -3.31 -50.16 -20.30
N THR A 8 -3.58 -49.48 -19.19
CA THR A 8 -4.70 -48.55 -19.06
C THR A 8 -4.42 -47.33 -19.93
N GLU A 9 -4.81 -47.36 -21.21
CA GLU A 9 -4.81 -46.19 -22.08
C GLU A 9 -5.78 -45.16 -21.52
N ILE A 10 -5.25 -44.07 -20.97
CA ILE A 10 -6.04 -42.90 -20.61
C ILE A 10 -6.56 -42.30 -21.93
N PRO A 11 -7.88 -42.20 -22.17
CA PRO A 11 -8.40 -41.81 -23.46
C PRO A 11 -7.90 -40.42 -23.87
N GLU A 12 -7.34 -40.29 -25.07
CA GLU A 12 -6.70 -39.07 -25.59
C GLU A 12 -7.59 -37.81 -25.47
N ALA A 13 -8.91 -37.98 -25.56
CA ALA A 13 -9.93 -36.94 -25.35
C ALA A 13 -9.96 -36.37 -23.91
N THR A 14 -9.62 -37.16 -22.89
CA THR A 14 -9.50 -36.68 -21.50
C THR A 14 -8.24 -35.83 -21.31
N LEU A 15 -7.14 -36.18 -21.99
CA LEU A 15 -5.90 -35.42 -21.94
C LEU A 15 -6.01 -34.07 -22.67
N GLU A 16 -6.78 -34.01 -23.76
CA GLU A 16 -7.04 -32.78 -24.50
C GLU A 16 -7.99 -31.84 -23.74
N ASN A 17 -9.04 -32.37 -23.11
CA ASN A 17 -9.91 -31.61 -22.21
C ASN A 17 -9.16 -31.06 -21.00
N ASP A 18 -8.27 -31.84 -20.38
CA ASP A 18 -7.40 -31.37 -19.29
C ASP A 18 -6.45 -30.25 -19.76
N LYS A 19 -5.87 -30.34 -20.95
CA LYS A 19 -5.03 -29.28 -21.53
C LYS A 19 -5.82 -27.99 -21.78
N VAL A 20 -7.05 -28.09 -22.28
CA VAL A 20 -7.94 -26.94 -22.50
C VAL A 20 -8.35 -26.31 -21.16
N GLU A 21 -8.70 -27.11 -20.17
CA GLU A 21 -9.06 -26.63 -18.82
C GLU A 21 -7.87 -25.93 -18.15
N ILE A 22 -6.66 -26.50 -18.25
CA ILE A 22 -5.41 -25.88 -17.76
C ILE A 22 -5.12 -24.57 -18.48
N LYS A 23 -5.30 -24.51 -19.81
CA LYS A 23 -5.09 -23.30 -20.60
C LYS A 23 -6.09 -22.20 -20.22
N ASN A 24 -7.36 -22.55 -20.04
CA ASN A 24 -8.41 -21.62 -19.61
C ASN A 24 -8.16 -21.12 -18.17
N ALA A 25 -7.78 -22.01 -17.25
CA ALA A 25 -7.43 -21.63 -15.88
C ALA A 25 -6.20 -20.72 -15.82
N LYS A 26 -5.19 -20.95 -16.68
CA LYS A 26 -4.03 -20.08 -16.80
C LYS A 26 -4.41 -18.71 -17.36
N PHE A 27 -5.27 -18.66 -18.37
CA PHE A 27 -5.76 -17.41 -18.96
C PHE A 27 -6.55 -16.56 -17.96
N GLU A 28 -7.45 -17.18 -17.20
CA GLU A 28 -8.20 -16.49 -16.14
C GLU A 28 -7.28 -15.96 -15.03
N ARG A 29 -6.25 -16.71 -14.63
CA ARG A 29 -5.23 -16.18 -13.71
C ARG A 29 -4.54 -14.95 -14.29
N ILE A 30 -4.10 -14.99 -15.55
CA ILE A 30 -3.43 -13.86 -16.20
C ILE A 30 -4.32 -12.62 -16.21
N LYS A 31 -5.60 -12.76 -16.55
CA LYS A 31 -6.57 -11.65 -16.50
C LYS A 31 -6.63 -11.02 -15.12
N VAL A 32 -6.69 -11.83 -14.07
CA VAL A 32 -6.71 -11.34 -12.68
C VAL A 32 -5.43 -10.59 -12.34
N TYR A 33 -4.25 -11.11 -12.68
CA TYR A 33 -2.98 -10.43 -12.41
C TYR A 33 -2.86 -9.09 -13.16
N VAL A 34 -3.26 -9.05 -14.44
CA VAL A 34 -3.24 -7.81 -15.24
C VAL A 34 -4.21 -6.79 -14.67
N PHE A 35 -5.44 -7.20 -14.35
CA PHE A 35 -6.46 -6.32 -13.78
C PHE A 35 -6.03 -5.76 -12.42
N VAL A 36 -5.57 -6.62 -11.50
CA VAL A 36 -5.13 -6.16 -10.17
C VAL A 36 -3.83 -5.35 -10.26
N GLY A 37 -2.96 -5.66 -11.21
CA GLY A 37 -1.78 -4.85 -11.50
C GLY A 37 -2.14 -3.43 -11.92
N PHE A 38 -3.10 -3.30 -12.83
CA PHE A 38 -3.63 -2.00 -13.23
C PHE A 38 -4.22 -1.20 -12.06
N LEU A 39 -5.02 -1.85 -11.21
CA LEU A 39 -5.56 -1.21 -9.99
C LEU A 39 -4.45 -0.75 -9.03
N THR A 40 -3.38 -1.54 -8.92
CA THR A 40 -2.24 -1.19 -8.07
C THR A 40 -1.49 0.02 -8.63
N VAL A 41 -1.28 0.10 -9.95
CA VAL A 41 -0.67 1.30 -10.57
C VAL A 41 -1.52 2.54 -10.31
N ILE A 42 -2.85 2.45 -10.43
CA ILE A 42 -3.76 3.56 -10.09
C ILE A 42 -3.60 3.96 -8.63
N SER A 43 -3.54 3.01 -7.70
CA SER A 43 -3.40 3.34 -6.28
C SER A 43 -2.07 4.05 -5.99
N GLN A 44 -0.97 3.63 -6.64
CA GLN A 44 0.33 4.31 -6.53
C GLN A 44 0.32 5.71 -7.17
N LEU A 45 -0.39 5.91 -8.28
CA LEU A 45 -0.52 7.24 -8.89
C LEU A 45 -1.22 8.23 -7.96
N ILE A 46 -2.30 7.79 -7.30
CA ILE A 46 -3.03 8.59 -6.31
C ILE A 46 -2.14 8.92 -5.10
N LEU A 47 -1.36 7.94 -4.62
CA LEU A 47 -0.38 8.11 -3.55
C LEU A 47 0.70 9.15 -3.91
N ALA A 48 1.25 9.06 -5.12
CA ALA A 48 2.21 10.03 -5.64
C ALA A 48 1.62 11.45 -5.71
N GLY A 49 0.36 11.58 -6.14
CA GLY A 49 -0.34 12.87 -6.16
C GLY A 49 -0.52 13.46 -4.75
N TYR A 50 -0.66 12.65 -3.70
CA TYR A 50 -0.67 13.15 -2.33
C TYR A 50 0.65 13.82 -1.94
N GLY A 51 1.78 13.39 -2.50
CA GLY A 51 3.06 14.06 -2.33
C GLY A 51 3.03 15.52 -2.78
N VAL A 52 2.46 15.79 -3.96
CA VAL A 52 2.28 17.16 -4.48
C VAL A 52 1.36 17.97 -3.56
N VAL A 53 0.22 17.39 -3.19
CA VAL A 53 -0.76 18.03 -2.30
C VAL A 53 -0.13 18.37 -0.95
N SER A 54 0.74 17.51 -0.41
CA SER A 54 1.43 17.72 0.85
C SER A 54 2.42 18.89 0.78
N VAL A 55 3.12 19.10 -0.34
CA VAL A 55 4.01 20.26 -0.52
C VAL A 55 3.20 21.54 -0.52
N LYS A 56 2.08 21.55 -1.26
CA LYS A 56 1.18 22.69 -1.34
C LYS A 56 0.64 23.05 0.05
N PHE A 57 0.18 22.04 0.78
CA PHE A 57 -0.32 22.20 2.14
C PHE A 57 0.75 22.70 3.12
N THR A 58 1.91 22.04 3.17
CA THR A 58 2.94 22.33 4.19
C THR A 58 3.69 23.64 3.94
N LYS A 59 4.00 23.96 2.68
CA LYS A 59 4.81 25.14 2.34
C LYS A 59 3.97 26.40 2.06
N GLU A 60 2.84 26.27 1.37
CA GLU A 60 2.03 27.44 0.98
C GLU A 60 1.02 27.82 2.06
N LEU A 61 0.26 26.85 2.56
CA LEU A 61 -0.86 27.12 3.47
C LEU A 61 -0.44 27.16 4.95
N LYS A 62 0.64 26.45 5.33
CA LYS A 62 1.21 26.41 6.69
C LYS A 62 0.17 26.15 7.79
N ILE A 63 -0.79 25.27 7.50
CA ILE A 63 -1.87 24.94 8.41
C ILE A 63 -1.40 23.93 9.46
N ASP A 64 -1.98 24.02 10.66
CA ASP A 64 -1.76 23.06 11.73
C ASP A 64 -2.11 21.62 11.29
N ILE A 65 -1.13 20.72 11.38
CA ILE A 65 -1.25 19.33 10.90
C ILE A 65 -2.35 18.55 11.63
N PRO A 66 -2.48 18.63 12.98
CA PRO A 66 -3.62 18.05 13.69
C PRO A 66 -4.98 18.51 13.14
N LEU A 67 -5.15 19.82 12.90
CA LEU A 67 -6.40 20.34 12.32
C LEU A 67 -6.70 19.72 10.96
N PHE A 68 -5.70 19.63 10.08
CA PHE A 68 -5.84 19.01 8.77
C PHE A 68 -6.28 17.54 8.87
N LEU A 69 -5.69 16.77 9.77
CA LEU A 69 -6.05 15.37 9.97
C LEU A 69 -7.44 15.19 10.59
N PHE A 70 -7.87 16.12 11.43
CA PHE A 70 -9.23 16.15 11.94
C PHE A 70 -10.25 16.30 10.80
N PHE A 71 -10.09 17.31 9.93
CA PHE A 71 -10.96 17.49 8.77
C PHE A 71 -10.83 16.35 7.75
N ARG A 72 -9.64 15.76 7.65
CA ARG A 72 -9.48 14.58 6.81
C ARG A 72 -10.25 13.38 7.36
N GLY A 73 -10.14 13.11 8.65
CA GLY A 73 -10.77 11.98 9.32
C GLY A 73 -12.30 12.09 9.29
N ILE A 74 -12.85 13.27 9.57
CA ILE A 74 -14.31 13.49 9.61
C ILE A 74 -14.98 13.28 8.25
N ILE A 75 -14.27 13.56 7.14
CA ILE A 75 -14.77 13.33 5.78
C ILE A 75 -14.48 11.89 5.33
N SER A 76 -13.26 11.40 5.57
CA SER A 76 -12.86 10.08 5.06
C SER A 76 -13.60 8.92 5.71
N ALA A 77 -13.94 9.00 7.00
CA ALA A 77 -14.69 7.95 7.69
C ALA A 77 -16.06 7.67 7.06
N PRO A 78 -16.98 8.66 6.92
CA PRO A 78 -18.28 8.43 6.29
C PRO A 78 -18.16 8.09 4.80
N VAL A 79 -17.23 8.72 4.06
CA VAL A 79 -17.05 8.44 2.62
C VAL A 79 -16.59 7.00 2.41
N THR A 80 -15.65 6.50 3.21
CA THR A 80 -15.16 5.12 3.09
C THR A 80 -16.24 4.12 3.50
N LEU A 81 -17.03 4.43 4.54
CA LEU A 81 -18.19 3.60 4.93
C LEU A 81 -19.27 3.54 3.84
N LEU A 82 -19.60 4.69 3.24
CA LEU A 82 -20.56 4.76 2.13
C LEU A 82 -20.08 3.95 0.94
N LEU A 83 -18.80 4.11 0.57
CA LEU A 83 -18.19 3.38 -0.53
C LEU A 83 -18.23 1.87 -0.27
N ALA A 84 -17.88 1.44 0.95
CA ALA A 84 -17.97 0.03 1.32
C ALA A 84 -19.42 -0.49 1.24
N ALA A 85 -20.40 0.26 1.76
CA ALA A 85 -21.80 -0.14 1.73
C ALA A 85 -22.35 -0.28 0.30
N VAL A 86 -21.99 0.64 -0.60
CA VAL A 86 -22.44 0.61 -2.01
C VAL A 86 -21.79 -0.53 -2.77
N PHE A 87 -20.46 -0.66 -2.71
CA PHE A 87 -19.72 -1.65 -3.49
C PHE A 87 -19.85 -3.08 -2.97
N GLU A 88 -20.05 -3.27 -1.67
CA GLU A 88 -20.19 -4.60 -1.05
C GLU A 88 -21.65 -4.96 -0.71
N LYS A 89 -22.61 -4.16 -1.19
CA LYS A 89 -24.06 -4.35 -1.03
C LYS A 89 -24.45 -4.52 0.45
N GLY A 90 -24.04 -3.58 1.28
CA GLY A 90 -24.31 -3.51 2.71
C GLY A 90 -23.07 -3.68 3.58
N LEU A 91 -23.20 -3.36 4.87
CA LEU A 91 -22.11 -3.45 5.85
C LEU A 91 -22.28 -4.69 6.74
N THR A 92 -21.19 -5.42 6.96
CA THR A 92 -21.17 -6.51 7.94
C THR A 92 -20.80 -5.94 9.29
N ILE A 93 -21.72 -5.99 10.25
CA ILE A 93 -21.45 -5.53 11.61
C ILE A 93 -20.55 -6.57 12.31
N PRO A 94 -19.39 -6.17 12.88
CA PRO A 94 -18.60 -7.07 13.72
C PRO A 94 -19.42 -7.49 14.94
N ARG A 95 -19.67 -8.79 15.09
CA ARG A 95 -20.47 -9.34 16.19
C ARG A 95 -19.55 -9.81 17.33
N PRO A 96 -19.95 -9.65 18.60
CA PRO A 96 -19.21 -10.17 19.73
C PRO A 96 -19.13 -11.72 19.70
N PRO A 97 -18.10 -12.33 20.33
CA PRO A 97 -17.10 -11.71 21.19
C PRO A 97 -16.09 -10.87 20.40
N PHE A 98 -15.70 -9.71 20.95
CA PHE A 98 -14.73 -8.80 20.33
C PHE A 98 -13.36 -9.50 20.26
N LYS A 99 -13.08 -10.20 19.15
CA LYS A 99 -11.80 -10.85 18.87
C LYS A 99 -10.73 -9.81 18.52
N LEU A 100 -9.52 -10.30 18.21
CA LEU A 100 -8.36 -9.56 17.69
C LEU A 100 -8.69 -8.58 16.54
N GLU A 101 -9.81 -8.77 15.84
CA GLU A 101 -10.34 -7.88 14.80
C GLU A 101 -10.62 -6.46 15.30
N LEU A 102 -11.17 -6.29 16.51
CA LEU A 102 -11.44 -4.95 17.07
C LEU A 102 -10.14 -4.22 17.42
N CYS A 103 -9.16 -4.92 17.98
CA CYS A 103 -7.82 -4.38 18.22
C CYS A 103 -7.14 -3.94 16.92
N TYR A 104 -7.34 -4.69 15.83
CA TYR A 104 -6.89 -4.27 14.50
C TYR A 104 -7.59 -2.99 14.04
N PHE A 105 -8.93 -2.93 14.08
CA PHE A 105 -9.66 -1.75 13.62
C PHE A 105 -9.31 -0.49 14.43
N GLY A 106 -9.13 -0.63 15.74
CA GLY A 106 -8.70 0.45 16.61
C GLY A 106 -7.23 0.80 16.44
N ILE A 107 -6.32 -0.02 16.99
CA ILE A 107 -4.90 0.33 17.15
C ILE A 107 -4.22 0.42 15.78
N ILE A 108 -4.31 -0.62 14.96
CA ILE A 108 -3.67 -0.59 13.62
C ILE A 108 -4.36 0.44 12.72
N GLY A 109 -5.68 0.57 12.83
CA GLY A 109 -6.42 1.60 12.12
C GLY A 109 -5.97 3.02 12.46
N PHE A 110 -5.74 3.32 13.73
CA PHE A 110 -5.18 4.60 14.19
C PHE A 110 -3.75 4.80 13.68
N MET A 111 -2.88 3.81 13.88
CA MET A 111 -1.47 3.86 13.49
C MET A 111 -1.31 4.14 11.99
N VAL A 112 -2.11 3.51 11.13
CA VAL A 112 -1.93 3.64 9.68
C VAL A 112 -2.79 4.74 9.06
N ASN A 113 -4.05 4.91 9.48
CA ASN A 113 -4.90 5.91 8.83
C ASN A 113 -4.69 7.33 9.37
N GLN A 114 -4.18 7.48 10.60
CA GLN A 114 -3.98 8.78 11.25
C GLN A 114 -2.49 9.06 11.53
N MET A 115 -1.76 8.15 12.18
CA MET A 115 -0.36 8.43 12.54
C MET A 115 0.58 8.44 11.34
N VAL A 116 0.49 7.52 10.39
CA VAL A 116 1.34 7.54 9.18
C VAL A 116 1.23 8.90 8.45
N PRO A 117 0.03 9.40 8.11
CA PRO A 117 -0.10 10.71 7.49
C PRO A 117 0.38 11.87 8.36
N PHE A 118 0.21 11.79 9.69
CA PHE A 118 0.77 12.76 10.64
C PHE A 118 2.30 12.80 10.53
N LEU A 119 2.95 11.64 10.67
CA LEU A 119 4.40 11.49 10.60
C LEU A 119 4.93 11.94 9.23
N TYR A 120 4.23 11.58 8.15
CA TYR A 120 4.56 11.99 6.80
C TYR A 120 4.53 13.51 6.62
N LEU A 121 3.44 14.19 7.05
CA LEU A 121 3.33 15.64 6.90
C LEU A 121 4.40 16.38 7.70
N TYR A 122 4.69 15.96 8.94
CA TYR A 122 5.80 16.52 9.70
C TYR A 122 7.16 16.24 9.04
N ALA A 123 7.37 15.02 8.51
CA ALA A 123 8.59 14.70 7.78
C ALA A 123 8.78 15.63 6.57
N VAL A 124 7.72 15.93 5.82
CA VAL A 124 7.75 16.88 4.70
C VAL A 124 8.07 18.30 5.15
N VAL A 125 7.53 18.77 6.28
CA VAL A 125 7.86 20.09 6.86
C VAL A 125 9.37 20.20 7.14
N TYR A 126 9.95 19.19 7.79
CA TYR A 126 11.38 19.17 8.10
C TYR A 126 12.26 18.92 6.87
N THR A 127 11.76 18.20 5.87
CA THR A 127 12.52 17.78 4.67
C THR A 127 11.83 18.22 3.36
N SER A 128 11.36 17.29 2.54
CA SER A 128 10.57 17.51 1.33
C SER A 128 9.74 16.26 1.01
N ALA A 129 8.75 16.40 0.12
CA ALA A 129 7.95 15.25 -0.31
C ALA A 129 8.78 14.22 -1.09
N SER A 130 9.69 14.66 -1.98
CA SER A 130 10.63 13.77 -2.67
C SER A 130 11.57 13.07 -1.71
N TYR A 131 12.04 13.78 -0.69
CA TYR A 131 12.85 13.18 0.36
C TYR A 131 12.10 12.10 1.14
N CYS A 132 10.81 12.28 1.40
CA CYS A 132 9.99 11.26 2.06
C CYS A 132 9.66 10.08 1.13
N ALA A 133 9.39 10.34 -0.15
CA ALA A 133 9.07 9.32 -1.16
C ALA A 133 10.21 8.31 -1.33
N ILE A 134 11.45 8.79 -1.24
CA ILE A 134 12.68 8.00 -1.18
C ILE A 134 12.59 6.84 -0.16
N PHE A 135 12.00 7.05 1.02
CA PHE A 135 11.91 6.02 2.06
C PHE A 135 10.80 4.99 1.80
N SER A 136 9.93 5.20 0.82
CA SER A 136 8.89 4.22 0.45
C SER A 136 9.45 2.89 -0.04
N GLN A 137 10.72 2.83 -0.42
CA GLN A 137 11.42 1.57 -0.72
C GLN A 137 11.63 0.66 0.50
N LEU A 138 11.48 1.18 1.74
CA LEU A 138 11.49 0.34 2.93
C LEU A 138 10.22 -0.53 3.02
N ILE A 139 9.12 -0.09 2.42
CA ILE A 139 7.84 -0.76 2.47
C ILE A 139 7.94 -2.22 1.98
N PRO A 140 8.48 -2.56 0.80
CA PRO A 140 8.62 -3.96 0.37
C PRO A 140 9.53 -4.81 1.28
N ILE A 141 10.59 -4.22 1.83
CA ILE A 141 11.53 -4.91 2.73
C ILE A 141 10.81 -5.28 4.03
N VAL A 142 10.18 -4.28 4.65
CA VAL A 142 9.45 -4.44 5.91
C VAL A 142 8.23 -5.34 5.74
N THR A 143 7.53 -5.22 4.61
CA THR A 143 6.42 -6.12 4.25
C THR A 143 6.89 -7.57 4.26
N THR A 144 8.04 -7.84 3.64
CA THR A 144 8.61 -9.18 3.57
C THR A 144 8.94 -9.70 4.98
N ILE A 145 9.57 -8.87 5.82
CA ILE A 145 9.85 -9.20 7.23
C ILE A 145 8.57 -9.54 7.99
N TYR A 146 7.55 -8.68 7.93
CA TYR A 146 6.28 -8.93 8.61
C TYR A 146 5.56 -10.15 8.06
N PHE A 147 5.62 -10.36 6.75
CA PHE A 147 5.04 -11.52 6.11
C PHE A 147 5.62 -12.84 6.67
N TYR A 148 6.94 -12.88 6.91
CA TYR A 148 7.61 -13.99 7.61
C TYR A 148 7.23 -14.08 9.09
N MET A 149 7.32 -12.97 9.84
CA MET A 149 7.00 -12.94 11.27
C MET A 149 5.57 -13.41 11.56
N PHE A 150 4.62 -13.01 10.71
CA PHE A 150 3.22 -13.37 10.85
C PHE A 150 2.85 -14.72 10.22
N ARG A 151 3.79 -15.41 9.56
CA ARG A 151 3.57 -16.74 8.94
C ARG A 151 2.34 -16.79 8.02
N ILE A 152 2.17 -15.78 7.15
CA ILE A 152 0.97 -15.64 6.31
C ILE A 152 0.94 -16.65 5.16
N GLU A 153 2.10 -16.97 4.57
CA GLU A 153 2.26 -18.08 3.64
C GLU A 153 3.44 -18.94 4.09
N THR A 154 3.25 -20.27 4.10
CA THR A 154 4.35 -21.21 4.24
C THR A 154 5.14 -21.18 2.95
N ILE A 155 6.38 -20.67 2.97
CA ILE A 155 7.26 -20.81 1.82
C ILE A 155 7.55 -22.31 1.67
N THR A 156 6.82 -22.96 0.78
CA THR A 156 6.95 -24.40 0.57
C THR A 156 8.31 -24.74 -0.06
N SER A 157 8.98 -23.79 -0.73
CA SER A 157 10.42 -23.88 -1.05
C SER A 157 10.96 -22.59 -1.67
N ILE A 158 12.13 -22.12 -1.20
CA ILE A 158 12.95 -21.06 -1.86
C ILE A 158 13.45 -21.52 -3.25
N ARG A 159 13.31 -22.81 -3.58
CA ARG A 159 13.80 -23.42 -4.84
C ARG A 159 12.83 -23.30 -6.02
N GLN A 160 11.69 -22.62 -5.88
CA GLN A 160 10.73 -22.46 -6.98
C GLN A 160 11.11 -21.27 -7.88
N ARG A 161 11.16 -21.48 -9.20
CA ARG A 161 11.61 -20.47 -10.19
C ARG A 161 10.86 -19.14 -10.09
N TRP A 162 9.56 -19.14 -9.80
CA TRP A 162 8.77 -17.91 -9.64
C TRP A 162 9.19 -17.10 -8.41
N ALA A 163 9.49 -17.76 -7.27
CA ALA A 163 9.89 -17.08 -6.04
C ALA A 163 11.26 -16.40 -6.21
N ILE A 164 12.17 -17.03 -6.97
CA ILE A 164 13.48 -16.46 -7.31
C ILE A 164 13.31 -15.19 -8.17
N VAL A 165 12.49 -15.25 -9.23
CA VAL A 165 12.21 -14.07 -10.09
C VAL A 165 11.58 -12.94 -9.26
N GLN A 166 10.69 -13.28 -8.34
CA GLN A 166 10.04 -12.30 -7.47
C GLN A 166 11.03 -11.64 -6.50
N LEU A 167 11.90 -12.43 -5.85
CA LEU A 167 12.94 -11.91 -4.96
C LEU A 167 13.96 -11.06 -5.73
N LEU A 168 14.41 -11.50 -6.90
CA LEU A 168 15.31 -10.73 -7.76
C LEU A 168 14.68 -9.39 -8.18
N GLY A 169 13.39 -9.39 -8.56
CA GLY A 169 12.68 -8.16 -8.90
C GLY A 169 12.59 -7.18 -7.74
N ILE A 170 12.36 -7.67 -6.51
CA ILE A 170 12.37 -6.83 -5.29
C ILE A 170 13.77 -6.25 -5.06
N ILE A 171 14.83 -7.07 -5.16
CA ILE A 171 16.22 -6.63 -4.94
C ILE A 171 16.61 -5.57 -5.96
N ILE A 172 16.35 -5.81 -7.24
CA ILE A 172 16.62 -4.86 -8.34
C ILE A 172 15.85 -3.55 -8.09
N GLY A 173 14.54 -3.64 -7.85
CA GLY A 173 13.70 -2.46 -7.58
C GLY A 173 14.20 -1.64 -6.39
N CYS A 174 14.55 -2.29 -5.28
CA CYS A 174 15.07 -1.62 -4.09
C CYS A 174 16.47 -1.03 -4.30
N ALA A 175 17.37 -1.71 -5.02
CA ALA A 175 18.73 -1.24 -5.26
C ALA A 175 18.76 0.02 -6.14
N PHE A 176 18.01 0.02 -7.24
CA PHE A 176 17.92 1.18 -8.12
C PHE A 176 17.12 2.31 -7.48
N ALA A 177 16.06 2.01 -6.72
CA ALA A 177 15.39 3.02 -5.88
C ALA A 177 16.36 3.67 -4.90
N THR A 178 17.17 2.89 -4.18
CA THR A 178 18.19 3.39 -3.23
C THR A 178 19.26 4.23 -3.92
N SER A 179 19.60 3.91 -5.18
CA SER A 179 20.54 4.72 -5.95
C SER A 179 19.97 6.11 -6.27
N ILE A 180 18.66 6.20 -6.58
CA ILE A 180 17.95 7.48 -6.75
C ILE A 180 18.03 8.29 -5.45
N VAL A 181 17.89 7.62 -4.29
CA VAL A 181 18.01 8.24 -2.96
C VAL A 181 19.35 8.92 -2.78
N VAL A 182 20.46 8.20 -3.02
CA VAL A 182 21.81 8.71 -2.78
C VAL A 182 22.10 9.95 -3.64
N ILE A 183 21.65 9.95 -4.89
CA ILE A 183 21.84 11.06 -5.83
C ILE A 183 21.08 12.31 -5.39
N HIS A 184 19.87 12.14 -4.84
CA HIS A 184 19.03 13.23 -4.38
C HIS A 184 19.46 13.75 -2.99
N PHE A 185 19.86 12.85 -2.08
CA PHE A 185 20.35 13.17 -0.74
C PHE A 185 21.55 14.12 -0.76
N LYS A 186 22.51 13.89 -1.67
CA LYS A 186 23.68 14.79 -1.86
C LYS A 186 23.29 16.21 -2.26
N GLY A 187 22.17 16.38 -2.97
CA GLY A 187 21.64 17.71 -3.30
C GLY A 187 20.95 18.36 -2.11
N PHE A 188 20.15 17.60 -1.37
CA PHE A 188 19.34 18.09 -0.26
C PHE A 188 20.16 18.49 0.98
N SER A 189 21.23 17.74 1.28
CA SER A 189 22.11 18.00 2.44
C SER A 189 22.84 19.35 2.38
N LYS A 190 22.90 20.02 1.22
CA LYS A 190 23.58 21.31 1.06
C LYS A 190 22.76 22.51 1.53
N GLY A 191 21.44 22.36 1.74
CA GLY A 191 20.52 23.49 1.93
C GLY A 191 19.76 23.57 3.26
N LYS A 192 19.84 22.55 4.14
CA LYS A 192 19.10 22.51 5.42
C LYS A 192 19.99 22.13 6.60
N GLY A 193 19.69 22.67 7.78
CA GLY A 193 20.41 22.36 9.01
C GLY A 193 20.27 20.89 9.43
N ALA A 194 21.38 20.29 9.89
CA ALA A 194 21.48 18.87 10.19
C ALA A 194 20.39 18.34 11.15
N GLY A 195 20.03 19.10 12.18
CA GLY A 195 19.00 18.70 13.15
C GLY A 195 17.61 18.49 12.53
N SER A 196 17.20 19.38 11.62
CA SER A 196 15.91 19.24 10.91
C SER A 196 15.88 18.00 10.00
N LEU A 197 17.01 17.70 9.35
CA LEU A 197 17.14 16.54 8.48
C LEU A 197 17.05 15.23 9.26
N ILE A 198 17.67 15.16 10.44
CA ILE A 198 17.62 13.98 11.31
C ILE A 198 16.17 13.70 11.72
N ILE A 199 15.45 14.70 12.22
CA ILE A 199 14.06 14.56 12.66
C ILE A 199 13.19 14.07 11.49
N GLY A 200 13.26 14.73 10.33
CA GLY A 200 12.46 14.33 9.17
C GLY A 200 12.79 12.92 8.67
N THR A 201 14.06 12.51 8.75
CA THR A 201 14.49 11.14 8.39
C THR A 201 13.91 10.10 9.33
N VAL A 202 13.99 10.33 10.65
CA VAL A 202 13.42 9.42 11.65
C VAL A 202 11.91 9.28 11.43
N LEU A 203 11.20 10.39 11.24
CA LEU A 203 9.76 10.37 10.96
C LEU A 203 9.42 9.61 9.67
N ALA A 204 10.19 9.81 8.59
CA ALA A 204 9.99 9.11 7.33
C ALA A 204 10.26 7.60 7.47
N VAL A 205 11.29 7.19 8.21
CA VAL A 205 11.58 5.76 8.46
C VAL A 205 10.45 5.13 9.28
N VAL A 206 10.06 5.74 10.40
CA VAL A 206 8.97 5.23 11.25
C VAL A 206 7.66 5.11 10.47
N ASN A 207 7.33 6.10 9.64
CA ASN A 207 6.18 6.05 8.75
C ASN A 207 6.18 4.80 7.85
N ASN A 208 7.31 4.49 7.22
CA ASN A 208 7.44 3.34 6.31
C ASN A 208 7.56 1.99 7.03
N LEU A 209 7.83 1.98 8.34
CA LEU A 209 7.74 0.79 9.19
C LEU A 209 6.29 0.47 9.57
N ILE A 210 5.49 1.50 9.89
CA ILE A 210 4.11 1.34 10.34
C ILE A 210 3.18 1.01 9.15
N PHE A 211 3.36 1.68 8.02
CA PHE A 211 2.44 1.56 6.87
C PHE A 211 2.20 0.11 6.38
N PRO A 212 3.22 -0.76 6.27
CA PRO A 212 3.03 -2.15 5.88
C PRO A 212 2.13 -2.98 6.80
N LEU A 213 2.01 -2.62 8.07
CA LEU A 213 1.18 -3.34 9.03
C LEU A 213 -0.28 -3.42 8.59
N GLN A 214 -0.79 -2.43 7.85
CA GLN A 214 -2.19 -2.43 7.41
C GLN A 214 -2.51 -3.65 6.56
N TYR A 215 -1.86 -3.82 5.42
CA TYR A 215 -2.22 -4.89 4.49
C TYR A 215 -1.66 -6.25 4.93
N VAL A 216 -0.56 -6.31 5.68
CA VAL A 216 -0.06 -7.57 6.25
C VAL A 216 -1.02 -8.11 7.30
N CYS A 217 -1.46 -7.26 8.24
CA CYS A 217 -2.45 -7.68 9.23
C CYS A 217 -3.82 -7.94 8.59
N GLN A 218 -4.26 -7.16 7.59
CA GLN A 218 -5.51 -7.45 6.86
C GLN A 218 -5.48 -8.81 6.20
N ALA A 219 -4.36 -9.13 5.56
CA ALA A 219 -4.16 -10.41 4.92
C ALA A 219 -4.28 -11.55 5.92
N LYS A 220 -3.57 -11.49 7.04
CA LYS A 220 -3.58 -12.54 8.06
C LYS A 220 -4.94 -12.69 8.74
N LEU A 221 -5.50 -11.60 9.25
CA LEU A 221 -6.65 -11.64 10.14
C LEU A 221 -7.97 -11.91 9.39
N PHE A 222 -8.11 -11.38 8.17
CA PHE A 222 -9.37 -11.42 7.45
C PHE A 222 -9.30 -12.27 6.18
N TYR A 223 -8.35 -11.99 5.27
CA TYR A 223 -8.41 -12.57 3.93
C TYR A 223 -7.92 -14.02 3.84
N ARG A 224 -6.91 -14.38 4.64
CA ARG A 224 -6.34 -15.76 4.69
C ARG A 224 -6.95 -16.59 5.81
N ASN A 225 -7.70 -15.96 6.72
CA ASN A 225 -8.42 -16.67 7.76
C ASN A 225 -9.75 -17.22 7.20
N PRO A 226 -9.95 -18.55 7.15
CA PRO A 226 -11.20 -19.14 6.64
C PRO A 226 -12.42 -18.75 7.48
N ASP A 227 -12.25 -18.50 8.78
CA ASP A 227 -13.33 -18.26 9.73
C ASP A 227 -13.76 -16.78 9.81
N SER A 228 -13.06 -15.89 9.09
CA SER A 228 -13.36 -14.46 9.16
C SER A 228 -14.54 -14.08 8.26
N ILE A 229 -15.52 -13.40 8.84
CA ILE A 229 -16.70 -12.86 8.14
C ILE A 229 -16.29 -11.77 7.13
N PHE A 230 -15.12 -11.14 7.34
CA PHE A 230 -14.60 -10.07 6.48
C PHE A 230 -13.77 -10.56 5.30
N LYS A 231 -13.58 -11.88 5.14
CA LYS A 231 -12.75 -12.47 4.06
C LYS A 231 -13.14 -11.99 2.66
N SER A 232 -14.45 -11.83 2.42
CA SER A 232 -14.97 -11.38 1.12
C SER A 232 -15.13 -9.86 1.02
N ARG A 233 -14.86 -9.09 2.08
CA ARG A 233 -15.27 -7.68 2.22
C ARG A 233 -14.10 -6.72 2.55
N PRO A 234 -13.16 -6.53 1.60
CA PRO A 234 -11.97 -5.72 1.83
C PRO A 234 -12.27 -4.23 2.06
N LEU A 235 -13.32 -3.68 1.44
CA LEU A 235 -13.69 -2.27 1.61
C LEU A 235 -14.33 -2.04 2.98
N THR A 236 -15.16 -2.98 3.47
CA THR A 236 -15.70 -2.92 4.84
C THR A 236 -14.57 -2.96 5.87
N THR A 237 -13.57 -3.86 5.70
CA THR A 237 -12.40 -3.91 6.58
C THR A 237 -11.65 -2.58 6.61
N GLN A 238 -11.45 -1.96 5.45
CA GLN A 238 -10.80 -0.66 5.34
C GLN A 238 -11.64 0.45 6.00
N ALA A 239 -12.95 0.47 5.77
CA ALA A 239 -13.86 1.46 6.32
C ALA A 239 -13.88 1.44 7.85
N TYR A 240 -13.91 0.25 8.46
CA TYR A 240 -13.82 0.14 9.92
C TYR A 240 -12.44 0.54 10.45
N SER A 241 -11.36 0.20 9.76
CA SER A 241 -10.01 0.64 10.11
C SER A 241 -9.88 2.17 10.12
N VAL A 242 -10.42 2.84 9.10
CA VAL A 242 -10.42 4.32 9.02
C VAL A 242 -11.29 4.93 10.12
N THR A 243 -12.50 4.39 10.30
CA THR A 243 -13.49 4.94 11.24
C THR A 243 -13.05 4.77 12.69
N CYS A 244 -12.70 3.54 13.11
CA CYS A 244 -12.23 3.27 14.46
C CYS A 244 -10.90 3.98 14.75
N GLY A 245 -10.00 4.03 13.77
CA GLY A 245 -8.76 4.79 13.88
C GLY A 245 -8.99 6.29 14.07
N PHE A 246 -9.96 6.87 13.35
CA PHE A 246 -10.37 8.26 13.54
C PHE A 246 -11.01 8.49 14.92
N MET A 247 -11.83 7.57 15.43
CA MET A 247 -12.42 7.69 16.76
C MET A 247 -11.34 7.75 17.86
N ILE A 248 -10.30 6.91 17.77
CA ILE A 248 -9.17 6.98 18.70
C ILE A 248 -8.43 8.32 18.56
N TYR A 249 -8.19 8.76 17.33
CA TYR A 249 -7.54 10.06 17.08
C TYR A 249 -8.35 11.23 17.66
N LEU A 250 -9.68 11.20 17.55
CA LEU A 250 -10.56 12.21 18.14
C LEU A 250 -10.32 12.33 19.66
N VAL A 251 -10.31 11.21 20.37
CA VAL A 251 -10.06 11.19 21.82
C VAL A 251 -8.70 11.82 22.16
N LEU A 252 -7.68 11.57 21.35
CA LEU A 252 -6.33 12.09 21.57
C LEU A 252 -6.17 13.58 21.21
N VAL A 253 -6.90 14.08 20.21
CA VAL A 253 -6.74 15.45 19.70
C VAL A 253 -7.67 16.45 20.39
N ILE A 254 -8.78 16.01 21.01
CA ILE A 254 -9.72 16.89 21.71
C ILE A 254 -9.00 17.78 22.75
N PRO A 255 -8.13 17.28 23.65
CA PRO A 255 -7.41 18.13 24.59
C PRO A 255 -6.57 19.21 23.88
N TYR A 256 -5.90 18.85 22.78
CA TYR A 256 -5.10 19.80 21.99
C TYR A 256 -5.95 20.94 21.44
N PHE A 257 -7.14 20.64 20.92
CA PHE A 257 -8.08 21.64 20.41
C PHE A 257 -8.72 22.49 21.51
N CYS A 258 -8.95 21.94 22.70
CA CYS A 258 -9.42 22.72 23.84
C CYS A 258 -8.38 23.80 24.24
N PHE A 259 -7.09 23.45 24.27
CA PHE A 259 -6.03 24.41 24.63
C PHE A 259 -5.68 25.39 23.51
N LYS A 260 -5.85 25.00 22.24
CA LYS A 260 -5.59 25.85 21.07
C LYS A 260 -6.85 26.12 20.25
N SER A 261 -7.93 26.53 20.89
CA SER A 261 -9.21 26.82 20.24
C SER A 261 -9.10 27.89 19.15
N HIS A 262 -8.11 28.79 19.23
CA HIS A 262 -7.89 29.84 18.24
C HIS A 262 -7.55 29.32 16.83
N ILE A 263 -7.09 28.08 16.69
CA ILE A 263 -6.76 27.46 15.40
C ILE A 263 -8.00 27.39 14.48
N PHE A 264 -9.20 27.33 15.05
CA PHE A 264 -10.44 27.25 14.26
C PHE A 264 -10.89 28.60 13.67
N TYR A 265 -10.34 29.73 14.13
CA TYR A 265 -10.77 31.04 13.64
C TYR A 265 -10.12 31.45 12.31
N ASP A 266 -8.97 30.88 11.96
CA ASP A 266 -8.20 31.21 10.75
C ASP A 266 -8.20 30.06 9.72
N ILE A 267 -9.36 29.45 9.49
CA ILE A 267 -9.49 28.38 8.50
C ILE A 267 -9.60 28.99 7.10
N GLN A 268 -8.49 28.95 6.37
CA GLN A 268 -8.47 29.36 4.97
C GLN A 268 -9.24 28.37 4.09
N VAL A 269 -10.14 28.85 3.23
CA VAL A 269 -10.91 28.04 2.26
C VAL A 269 -9.99 27.19 1.36
N LYS A 270 -8.75 27.66 1.13
CA LYS A 270 -7.73 26.92 0.35
C LYS A 270 -7.37 25.55 0.95
N ILE A 271 -7.63 25.30 2.24
CA ILE A 271 -7.47 23.98 2.88
C ILE A 271 -8.38 22.91 2.27
N LEU A 272 -9.50 23.31 1.66
CA LEU A 272 -10.51 22.38 1.21
C LEU A 272 -9.97 21.43 0.14
N ILE A 273 -9.17 21.92 -0.80
CA ILE A 273 -8.59 21.10 -1.88
C ILE A 273 -7.71 19.96 -1.33
N PRO A 274 -6.67 20.22 -0.52
CA PRO A 274 -5.82 19.14 0.01
C PRO A 274 -6.60 18.18 0.93
N VAL A 275 -7.55 18.71 1.71
CA VAL A 275 -8.41 17.88 2.56
C VAL A 275 -9.25 16.94 1.69
N LEU A 276 -10.01 17.46 0.71
CA LEU A 276 -10.87 16.66 -0.15
C LEU A 276 -10.08 15.61 -0.94
N TYR A 277 -8.91 15.97 -1.49
CA TYR A 277 -8.05 15.01 -2.17
C TYR A 277 -7.65 13.87 -1.23
N SER A 278 -7.19 14.19 -0.02
CA SER A 278 -6.75 13.18 0.94
C SER A 278 -7.91 12.33 1.51
N SER A 279 -9.11 12.91 1.61
CA SER A 279 -10.27 12.28 2.26
C SER A 279 -11.15 11.48 1.33
N ILE A 280 -11.26 11.89 0.06
CA ILE A 280 -12.18 11.28 -0.92
C ILE A 280 -11.42 10.42 -1.91
N ILE A 281 -10.24 10.86 -2.37
CA ILE A 281 -9.46 10.16 -3.38
C ILE A 281 -8.45 9.23 -2.69
N LEU A 282 -7.59 9.76 -1.83
CA LEU A 282 -6.53 8.95 -1.24
C LEU A 282 -7.06 7.87 -0.28
N CYS A 283 -7.79 8.26 0.76
CA CYS A 283 -8.22 7.30 1.79
C CYS A 283 -9.19 6.23 1.23
N PRO A 284 -10.33 6.59 0.62
CA PRO A 284 -11.33 5.60 0.20
C PRO A 284 -10.90 4.86 -1.07
N VAL A 285 -10.44 5.58 -2.10
CA VAL A 285 -10.13 4.98 -3.40
C VAL A 285 -8.77 4.27 -3.36
N SER A 286 -7.68 4.96 -3.03
CA SER A 286 -6.36 4.31 -3.06
C SER A 286 -6.24 3.19 -2.01
N TYR A 287 -6.62 3.44 -0.75
CA TYR A 287 -6.48 2.39 0.27
C TYR A 287 -7.53 1.28 0.10
N GLY A 288 -8.72 1.59 -0.44
CA GLY A 288 -9.71 0.58 -0.80
C GLY A 288 -9.25 -0.31 -1.96
N LEU A 289 -8.67 0.27 -3.01
CA LEU A 289 -8.04 -0.49 -4.10
C LEU A 289 -6.90 -1.36 -3.56
N MET A 290 -6.04 -0.85 -2.70
CA MET A 290 -4.97 -1.64 -2.09
C MET A 290 -5.50 -2.77 -1.20
N ALA A 291 -6.58 -2.56 -0.44
CA ALA A 291 -7.23 -3.61 0.33
C ALA A 291 -7.78 -4.72 -0.59
N TYR A 292 -8.42 -4.34 -1.70
CA TYR A 292 -8.87 -5.29 -2.72
C TYR A 292 -7.70 -6.05 -3.37
N CYS A 293 -6.61 -5.35 -3.72
CA CYS A 293 -5.41 -5.95 -4.28
C CYS A 293 -4.80 -6.95 -3.28
N THR A 294 -4.73 -6.59 -2.00
CA THR A 294 -4.21 -7.46 -0.93
C THR A 294 -5.08 -8.68 -0.72
N LYS A 295 -6.39 -8.60 -0.93
CA LYS A 295 -7.27 -9.78 -0.91
C LYS A 295 -6.96 -10.76 -2.05
N LYS A 296 -6.62 -10.25 -3.24
CA LYS A 296 -6.40 -11.06 -4.45
C LYS A 296 -4.95 -11.52 -4.64
N LEU A 297 -3.98 -10.69 -4.24
CA LEU A 297 -2.55 -10.91 -4.39
C LEU A 297 -1.89 -11.05 -3.03
N SER A 298 -0.69 -11.66 -3.02
CA SER A 298 0.13 -11.70 -1.81
C SER A 298 0.51 -10.28 -1.36
N PRO A 299 0.51 -9.98 -0.05
CA PRO A 299 0.96 -8.70 0.50
C PRO A 299 2.32 -8.25 -0.01
N MET A 300 3.23 -9.20 -0.31
CA MET A 300 4.55 -8.91 -0.86
C MET A 300 4.49 -8.22 -2.24
N ILE A 301 3.53 -8.59 -3.10
CA ILE A 301 3.37 -7.99 -4.44
C ILE A 301 2.84 -6.56 -4.31
N VAL A 302 1.91 -6.34 -3.38
CA VAL A 302 1.39 -5.01 -3.05
C VAL A 302 2.51 -4.14 -2.48
N GLY A 303 3.32 -4.67 -1.56
CA GLY A 303 4.48 -3.98 -0.99
C GLY A 303 5.53 -3.61 -2.04
N ALA A 304 5.84 -4.50 -2.98
CA ALA A 304 6.78 -4.22 -4.08
C ALA A 304 6.33 -3.08 -4.99
N SER A 305 5.02 -2.84 -5.10
CA SER A 305 4.49 -1.74 -5.90
C SER A 305 4.80 -0.36 -5.32
N PHE A 306 5.22 -0.26 -4.05
CA PHE A 306 5.69 1.00 -3.48
C PHE A 306 7.04 1.46 -4.05
N SER A 307 7.83 0.56 -4.64
CA SER A 307 9.00 0.97 -5.43
C SER A 307 8.57 1.78 -6.66
N LEU A 308 7.42 1.46 -7.28
CA LEU A 308 6.84 2.25 -8.37
C LEU A 308 6.38 3.63 -7.88
N ASN A 309 5.83 3.71 -6.66
CA ASN A 309 5.40 4.98 -6.07
C ASN A 309 6.54 6.01 -5.99
N VAL A 310 7.78 5.56 -5.75
CA VAL A 310 8.95 6.46 -5.71
C VAL A 310 9.08 7.19 -7.05
N VAL A 311 9.09 6.44 -8.15
CA VAL A 311 9.20 6.99 -9.51
C VAL A 311 8.04 7.95 -9.81
N LEU A 312 6.81 7.52 -9.56
CA LEU A 312 5.61 8.33 -9.82
C LEU A 312 5.59 9.61 -8.98
N SER A 313 6.05 9.56 -7.72
CA SER A 313 6.14 10.73 -6.85
C SER A 313 7.12 11.76 -7.39
N PHE A 314 8.31 11.32 -7.84
CA PHE A 314 9.29 12.22 -8.45
C PHE A 314 8.77 12.86 -9.75
N VAL A 315 8.10 12.08 -10.60
CA VAL A 315 7.48 12.61 -11.83
C VAL A 315 6.39 13.64 -11.49
N MET A 316 5.51 13.33 -10.54
CA MET A 316 4.44 14.25 -10.11
C MET A 316 4.99 15.53 -9.48
N LEU A 317 6.03 15.42 -8.65
CA LEU A 317 6.68 16.58 -8.03
C LEU A 317 7.46 17.42 -9.04
N HIS A 318 8.05 16.81 -10.07
CA HIS A 318 8.64 17.54 -11.19
C HIS A 318 7.59 18.34 -11.95
N LEU A 319 6.48 17.70 -12.34
CA LEU A 319 5.43 18.31 -13.15
C LEU A 319 4.65 19.41 -12.42
N PHE A 320 4.31 19.19 -11.14
CA PHE A 320 3.39 20.08 -10.41
C PHE A 320 4.06 20.91 -9.33
N ALA A 321 5.25 20.53 -8.85
CA ALA A 321 5.98 21.25 -7.80
C ALA A 321 7.33 21.82 -8.29
N ASN A 322 7.62 21.75 -9.61
CA ASN A 322 8.83 22.27 -10.26
C ASN A 322 10.14 21.74 -9.63
N GLU A 323 10.13 20.52 -9.09
CA GLU A 323 11.36 19.91 -8.57
C GLU A 323 12.29 19.49 -9.70
N GLN A 324 13.58 19.84 -9.61
CA GLN A 324 14.55 19.50 -10.65
C GLN A 324 14.95 18.02 -10.59
N LEU A 325 14.76 17.30 -11.70
CA LEU A 325 15.22 15.93 -11.89
C LEU A 325 16.57 15.94 -12.62
N LYS A 326 17.54 15.17 -12.10
CA LYS A 326 18.82 14.96 -12.77
C LYS A 326 18.66 13.91 -13.88
N THR A 327 19.40 14.06 -14.97
CA THR A 327 19.37 13.14 -16.12
C THR A 327 19.61 11.67 -15.72
N GLU A 328 20.50 11.44 -14.75
CA GLU A 328 20.80 10.11 -14.20
C GLU A 328 19.58 9.40 -13.59
N GLN A 329 18.63 10.16 -13.01
CA GLN A 329 17.46 9.59 -12.34
C GLN A 329 16.49 8.94 -13.33
N TYR A 330 16.40 9.43 -14.56
CA TYR A 330 15.54 8.85 -15.60
C TYR A 330 15.95 7.42 -15.96
N ILE A 331 17.26 7.15 -16.03
CA ILE A 331 17.78 5.80 -16.31
C ILE A 331 17.41 4.86 -15.15
N LEU A 332 17.57 5.32 -13.91
CA LEU A 332 17.23 4.53 -12.72
C LEU A 332 15.74 4.23 -12.63
N PHE A 333 14.87 5.15 -13.07
CA PHE A 333 13.42 4.92 -13.13
C PHE A 333 13.06 3.74 -14.04
N ILE A 334 13.73 3.59 -15.19
CA ILE A 334 13.51 2.46 -16.11
C ILE A 334 13.79 1.13 -15.40
N PHE A 335 14.91 1.03 -14.68
CA PHE A 335 15.26 -0.19 -13.96
C PHE A 335 14.30 -0.50 -12.80
N VAL A 336 13.80 0.51 -12.09
CA VAL A 336 12.78 0.32 -11.04
C VAL A 336 11.50 -0.23 -11.64
N VAL A 337 11.05 0.32 -12.78
CA VAL A 337 9.87 -0.17 -13.50
C VAL A 337 10.08 -1.63 -13.89
N VAL A 338 11.21 -1.98 -14.52
CA VAL A 338 11.54 -3.37 -14.87
C VAL A 338 11.48 -4.30 -13.65
N GLY A 339 12.05 -3.89 -12.50
CA GLY A 339 11.98 -4.66 -11.26
C GLY A 339 10.55 -4.94 -10.78
N VAL A 340 9.66 -3.93 -10.83
CA VAL A 340 8.24 -4.08 -10.47
C VAL A 340 7.51 -5.00 -11.44
N PHE A 341 7.79 -4.89 -12.74
CA PHE A 341 7.24 -5.80 -13.75
C PHE A 341 7.65 -7.25 -13.48
N MET A 342 8.92 -7.50 -13.14
CA MET A 342 9.39 -8.84 -12.76
C MET A 342 8.61 -9.40 -11.57
N VAL A 343 8.38 -8.59 -10.52
CA VAL A 343 7.62 -9.01 -9.33
C VAL A 343 6.16 -9.33 -9.67
N LEU A 344 5.52 -8.50 -10.48
CA LEU A 344 4.10 -8.62 -10.80
C LEU A 344 3.80 -9.84 -11.68
N PHE A 345 4.71 -10.14 -12.62
CA PHE A 345 4.56 -11.24 -13.56
C PHE A 345 5.19 -12.56 -13.08
N ALA A 346 6.04 -12.54 -12.04
CA ALA A 346 6.64 -13.76 -11.47
C ALA A 346 5.63 -14.87 -11.15
N PRO A 347 4.46 -14.60 -10.52
CA PRO A 347 3.51 -15.65 -10.17
C PRO A 347 2.90 -16.39 -11.37
N ILE A 348 2.95 -15.84 -12.59
CA ILE A 348 2.51 -16.53 -13.81
C ILE A 348 3.38 -17.75 -14.12
N LEU A 349 4.63 -17.75 -13.65
CA LEU A 349 5.57 -18.85 -13.79
C LEU A 349 5.30 -20.00 -12.81
N LYS A 350 4.32 -19.85 -11.90
CA LYS A 350 3.95 -20.90 -10.95
C LYS A 350 3.37 -22.10 -11.72
N PRO A 351 3.92 -23.31 -11.58
CA PRO A 351 3.34 -24.49 -12.21
C PRO A 351 1.91 -24.72 -11.68
N PRO A 352 0.99 -25.24 -12.51
CA PRO A 352 -0.34 -25.64 -12.04
C PRO A 352 -0.18 -26.64 -10.89
N ALA A 353 -0.98 -26.49 -9.84
CA ALA A 353 -0.96 -27.44 -8.72
C ALA A 353 -1.31 -28.83 -9.28
N SER A 354 -0.42 -29.81 -9.08
CA SER A 354 -0.79 -31.20 -9.31
C SER A 354 -1.95 -31.52 -8.38
N LYS A 355 -3.09 -31.94 -8.93
CA LYS A 355 -4.13 -32.61 -8.14
C LYS A 355 -3.46 -33.86 -7.57
N THR A 356 -3.14 -33.86 -6.29
CA THR A 356 -2.82 -35.07 -5.52
C THR A 356 -4.00 -35.40 -4.65
#